data_AF-A0A848KWY4-F1
#
_entry.id   AF-A0A848KWY4-F1
#
_cell.length_a   1.000
_cell.length_b   1.000
_cell.length_c   1.000
_cell.angle_alpha   90.00
_cell.angle_beta   90.00
_cell.angle_gamma   90.00
#
_symmetry.space_group_name_H-M   'P 1'
#
loop_
_entity.id
_entity.type
_entity.pdbx_description
1 polymer ?
#
loop_
_entity_poly.entity_id
_entity_poly.type
_entity_poly.pdbx_seq_one_letter_code
_entity_poly.pdbx_strand_id
1 'polypeptide(L)'
;MLTHAVDTADGETSLDAIESAIAQLRVGAAKAQANLLVMHPSDWSKVRRSKDAQGRYLVAPDPTSGEASTVWGVEVFTTTAQTSGSAFMLDTSKFGKVLVRDSLRVLVGTSGDDLVRNLTRFVVEERLALAVERPAAVLKLSGL
;
A
#
# COMPACT_ATOMS: atom_id res chain seq x y z
N MET A 1 -14.86 -2.35 -9.77
CA MET A 1 -15.32 -3.04 -8.55
C MET A 1 -14.25 -4.05 -8.18
N LEU A 2 -13.60 -3.91 -7.01
CA LEU A 2 -12.63 -4.91 -6.55
C LEU A 2 -13.39 -6.21 -6.28
N THR A 3 -12.90 -7.32 -6.80
CA THR A 3 -13.65 -8.58 -6.81
C THR A 3 -13.57 -9.33 -5.48
N HIS A 4 -12.55 -9.08 -4.66
CA HIS A 4 -12.24 -9.87 -3.46
C HIS A 4 -11.93 -8.97 -2.27
N ALA A 5 -12.65 -9.15 -1.16
CA ALA A 5 -12.47 -8.45 0.10
C ALA A 5 -12.46 -9.46 1.25
N VAL A 6 -11.64 -9.19 2.26
CA VAL A 6 -11.55 -9.97 3.50
C VAL A 6 -11.77 -9.02 4.65
N ASP A 7 -12.72 -9.35 5.50
CA ASP A 7 -12.94 -8.67 6.76
C ASP A 7 -12.25 -9.48 7.87
N THR A 8 -11.67 -8.80 8.84
CA THR A 8 -11.21 -9.43 10.09
C THR A 8 -12.39 -10.13 10.77
N ALA A 9 -12.26 -11.42 11.08
CA ALA A 9 -13.31 -12.13 11.80
C ALA A 9 -13.29 -11.79 13.31
N ASP A 10 -14.43 -11.98 13.98
CA ASP A 10 -14.56 -11.67 15.40
C ASP A 10 -13.55 -12.47 16.25
N GLY A 11 -12.63 -11.77 16.90
CA GLY A 11 -11.58 -12.35 17.74
C GLY A 11 -10.25 -12.65 17.03
N GLU A 12 -10.15 -12.43 15.72
CA GLU A 12 -8.88 -12.50 15.00
C GLU A 12 -8.02 -11.26 15.24
N THR A 13 -6.71 -11.43 15.35
CA THR A 13 -5.79 -10.30 15.40
C THR A 13 -5.58 -9.74 14.00
N SER A 14 -5.18 -8.46 13.90
CA SER A 14 -4.81 -7.85 12.63
C SER A 14 -3.70 -8.62 11.90
N LEU A 15 -2.87 -9.41 12.61
CA LEU A 15 -1.84 -10.26 12.01
C LEU A 15 -2.41 -11.51 11.36
N ASP A 16 -3.44 -12.12 11.95
CA ASP A 16 -4.12 -13.29 11.41
C ASP A 16 -4.86 -12.92 10.12
N ALA A 17 -5.51 -11.76 10.09
CA ALA A 17 -6.16 -11.28 8.87
C ALA A 17 -5.19 -11.02 7.72
N ILE A 18 -3.97 -10.54 8.02
CA ILE A 18 -2.92 -10.38 7.01
C ILE A 18 -2.48 -11.74 6.47
N GLU A 19 -2.27 -12.73 7.33
CA GLU A 19 -1.90 -14.09 6.92
C GLU A 19 -3.00 -14.75 6.08
N SER A 20 -4.25 -14.69 6.55
CA SER A 20 -5.42 -15.20 5.83
C SER A 20 -5.55 -14.58 4.43
N ALA A 21 -5.30 -13.28 4.30
CA ALA A 21 -5.30 -12.61 3.00
C ALA A 21 -4.19 -13.09 2.06
N ILE A 22 -3.00 -13.41 2.58
CA ILE A 22 -1.91 -14.01 1.78
C ILE A 22 -2.35 -15.39 1.27
N ALA A 23 -2.93 -16.21 2.14
CA ALA A 23 -3.45 -17.53 1.78
C ALA A 23 -4.56 -17.43 0.73
N GLN A 24 -5.49 -16.48 0.89
CA GLN A 24 -6.59 -16.27 -0.05
C GLN A 24 -6.12 -15.79 -1.43
N LEU A 25 -5.12 -14.92 -1.52
CA LEU A 25 -4.53 -14.54 -2.80
C LEU A 25 -3.85 -15.74 -3.50
N ARG A 26 -3.28 -16.67 -2.72
CA ARG A 26 -2.64 -17.86 -3.25
C ARG A 26 -3.63 -18.89 -3.79
N VAL A 27 -4.72 -19.14 -3.06
CA VAL A 27 -5.74 -20.15 -3.41
C VAL A 27 -6.80 -19.59 -4.36
N GLY A 28 -6.99 -18.27 -4.38
CA GLY A 28 -7.99 -17.58 -5.18
C GLY A 28 -7.74 -17.64 -6.69
N ALA A 29 -8.64 -17.01 -7.44
CA ALA A 29 -8.69 -17.08 -8.91
C ALA A 29 -7.38 -16.62 -9.59
N ALA A 30 -6.63 -15.72 -8.97
CA ALA A 30 -5.39 -15.19 -9.54
C ALA A 30 -4.16 -16.08 -9.34
N LYS A 31 -4.20 -17.05 -8.40
CA LYS A 31 -3.05 -17.85 -7.94
C LYS A 31 -1.81 -16.96 -7.74
N ALA A 32 -2.01 -15.84 -7.06
CA ALA A 32 -1.06 -14.76 -6.93
C ALA A 32 -0.16 -14.98 -5.71
N GLN A 33 1.06 -14.44 -5.75
CA GLN A 33 1.93 -14.39 -4.58
C GLN A 33 1.95 -12.96 -4.07
N ALA A 34 1.33 -12.73 -2.91
CA ALA A 34 1.36 -11.42 -2.26
C ALA A 34 2.82 -10.98 -2.07
N ASN A 35 3.15 -9.78 -2.56
CA ASN A 35 4.47 -9.20 -2.40
C ASN A 35 4.43 -7.79 -1.81
N LEU A 36 3.29 -7.11 -1.91
CA LEU A 36 3.10 -5.75 -1.40
C LEU A 36 1.80 -5.63 -0.62
N LEU A 37 1.92 -5.08 0.58
CA LEU A 37 0.83 -4.68 1.46
C LEU A 37 0.82 -3.16 1.61
N VAL A 38 -0.24 -2.51 1.14
CA VAL A 38 -0.41 -1.05 1.21
C VAL A 38 -1.43 -0.71 2.30
N MET A 39 -1.00 0.02 3.32
CA MET A 39 -1.88 0.41 4.44
C MET A 39 -1.58 1.82 4.95
N HIS A 40 -2.47 2.34 5.81
CA HIS A 40 -2.26 3.62 6.46
C HIS A 40 -1.18 3.52 7.58
N PRO A 41 -0.31 4.52 7.77
CA PRO A 41 0.72 4.49 8.82
C PRO A 41 0.18 4.25 10.24
N SER A 42 -1.03 4.74 10.56
CA SER A 42 -1.65 4.50 11.87
C SER A 42 -2.00 3.03 12.10
N ASP A 43 -2.46 2.34 11.06
CA ASP A 43 -2.85 0.94 11.16
C ASP A 43 -1.62 0.05 11.22
N TRP A 44 -0.57 0.40 10.46
CA TRP A 44 0.72 -0.27 10.63
C TRP A 44 1.29 -0.10 12.05
N SER A 45 1.12 1.08 12.65
CA SER A 45 1.49 1.31 14.05
C SER A 45 0.67 0.46 15.03
N LYS A 46 -0.62 0.21 14.77
CA LYS A 46 -1.43 -0.72 15.58
C LYS A 46 -0.87 -2.15 15.47
N VAL A 47 -0.66 -2.63 14.23
CA VAL A 47 -0.14 -3.98 13.96
C VAL A 47 1.22 -4.22 14.60
N ARG A 48 2.15 -3.24 14.52
CA ARG A 48 3.47 -3.34 15.16
C ARG A 48 3.39 -3.37 16.69
N ARG A 49 2.37 -2.75 17.28
CA ARG A 49 2.15 -2.72 18.73
C ARG A 49 1.40 -3.94 19.25
N SER A 50 1.07 -4.91 18.40
CA SER A 50 0.49 -6.18 18.82
C SER A 50 1.45 -6.93 19.74
N LYS A 51 0.91 -7.38 20.88
CA LYS A 51 1.66 -8.05 21.96
C LYS A 51 1.08 -9.42 22.26
N ASP A 52 1.92 -10.32 22.75
CA ASP A 52 1.47 -11.58 23.35
C ASP A 52 0.90 -11.37 24.76
N ALA A 53 0.37 -12.46 25.35
CA ALA A 53 -0.16 -12.45 26.72
C ALA A 53 0.90 -12.12 27.79
N GLN A 54 2.19 -12.18 27.46
CA GLN A 54 3.32 -11.86 28.31
C GLN A 54 3.85 -10.42 28.08
N GLY A 55 3.20 -9.64 27.22
CA GLY A 55 3.52 -8.23 26.96
C GLY A 55 4.68 -7.99 26.00
N ARG A 56 5.17 -9.03 25.30
CA ARG A 56 6.24 -8.93 24.29
C ARG A 56 5.66 -8.57 22.93
N TYR A 57 6.37 -7.74 22.16
CA TYR A 57 5.96 -7.38 20.80
C TYR A 57 6.08 -8.56 19.84
N LEU A 58 5.07 -8.76 18.99
CA LEU A 58 5.01 -9.88 18.04
C LEU A 58 5.77 -9.61 16.73
N VAL A 59 5.68 -8.38 16.21
CA VAL A 59 6.21 -8.03 14.87
C VAL A 59 7.68 -7.61 14.94
N ALA A 60 8.06 -6.84 15.96
CA ALA A 60 9.42 -6.39 16.18
C ALA A 60 9.75 -6.55 17.68
N PRO A 61 10.46 -7.63 18.06
CA PRO A 61 10.81 -7.89 19.46
C PRO A 61 11.67 -6.78 20.07
N ASP A 62 12.48 -6.11 19.24
CA ASP A 62 13.33 -5.00 19.64
C ASP A 62 12.84 -3.67 19.05
N PRO A 63 12.31 -2.75 19.87
CA PRO A 63 11.84 -1.44 19.41
C PRO A 63 12.98 -0.46 19.06
N THR A 64 14.24 -0.81 19.37
CA THR A 64 15.42 0.00 19.05
C THR A 64 16.08 -0.44 17.75
N SER A 65 15.87 -1.68 17.34
CA SER A 65 16.14 -2.14 15.98
C SER A 65 15.18 -1.42 15.02
N GLY A 66 15.67 -0.96 13.86
CA GLY A 66 14.94 -0.09 12.95
C GLY A 66 13.53 -0.57 12.57
N GLU A 67 12.76 0.31 11.92
CA GLU A 67 11.36 0.02 11.62
C GLU A 67 11.19 -1.25 10.78
N ALA A 68 10.39 -2.19 11.29
CA ALA A 68 9.96 -3.34 10.50
C ALA A 68 9.14 -2.86 9.30
N SER A 69 9.65 -3.16 8.10
CA SER A 69 9.01 -2.86 6.80
C SER A 69 8.45 -4.10 6.11
N THR A 70 8.53 -5.27 6.76
CA THR A 70 8.04 -6.54 6.20
C THR A 70 7.23 -7.31 7.23
N VAL A 71 6.20 -8.02 6.78
CA VAL A 71 5.41 -8.95 7.60
C VAL A 71 5.16 -10.23 6.79
N TRP A 72 5.40 -11.40 7.38
CA TRP A 72 5.24 -12.70 6.69
C TRP A 72 5.97 -12.80 5.32
N GLY A 73 7.09 -12.10 5.16
CA GLY A 73 7.85 -12.04 3.90
C GLY A 73 7.24 -11.14 2.82
N VAL A 74 6.19 -10.37 3.14
CA VAL A 74 5.56 -9.36 2.29
C VAL A 74 6.04 -7.98 2.68
N GLU A 75 6.38 -7.14 1.71
CA GLU A 75 6.77 -5.74 1.94
C GLU A 75 5.55 -4.90 2.33
N VAL A 76 5.68 -4.09 3.37
CA VAL A 76 4.64 -3.18 3.85
C VAL A 76 4.97 -1.77 3.44
N PHE A 77 4.17 -1.22 2.54
CA PHE A 77 4.26 0.18 2.11
C PHE A 77 3.18 1.02 2.80
N THR A 78 3.60 2.01 3.57
CA THR A 78 2.68 2.87 4.31
C THR A 78 2.44 4.19 3.59
N THR A 79 1.18 4.57 3.40
CA THR A 79 0.82 5.85 2.75
C THR A 79 -0.41 6.48 3.39
N THR A 80 -0.39 7.81 3.56
CA THR A 80 -1.53 8.59 4.05
C THR A 80 -2.64 8.76 3.00
N ALA A 81 -2.37 8.40 1.74
CA ALA A 81 -3.40 8.35 0.71
C ALA A 81 -4.40 7.21 0.92
N GLN A 82 -4.03 6.20 1.72
CA GLN A 82 -4.90 5.08 2.05
C GLN A 82 -5.82 5.42 3.23
N THR A 83 -7.08 5.00 3.16
CA THR A 83 -8.03 5.21 4.26
C THR A 83 -7.72 4.28 5.43
N SER A 84 -7.72 4.82 6.66
CA SER A 84 -7.50 4.01 7.87
C SER A 84 -8.59 2.95 8.07
N GLY A 85 -8.22 1.81 8.64
CA GLY A 85 -9.07 0.64 8.84
C GLY A 85 -9.17 -0.28 7.62
N SER A 86 -8.42 0.03 6.55
CA SER A 86 -8.36 -0.79 5.34
C SER A 86 -6.94 -0.89 4.78
N ALA A 87 -6.66 -2.01 4.12
CA ALA A 87 -5.40 -2.23 3.43
C ALA A 87 -5.63 -2.91 2.08
N PHE A 88 -4.68 -2.76 1.16
CA PHE A 88 -4.63 -3.52 -0.08
C PHE A 88 -3.45 -4.48 -0.06
N MET A 89 -3.74 -5.76 -0.27
CA MET A 89 -2.73 -6.77 -0.53
C MET A 89 -2.72 -7.05 -2.02
N LEU A 90 -1.55 -7.08 -2.65
CA LEU A 90 -1.43 -7.33 -4.07
C LEU A 90 -0.17 -8.10 -4.46
N ASP A 91 -0.24 -8.69 -5.65
CA ASP A 91 0.91 -9.19 -6.41
C ASP A 91 1.21 -8.20 -7.54
N THR A 92 2.22 -7.35 -7.34
CA THR A 92 2.58 -6.31 -8.33
C THR A 92 3.03 -6.87 -9.67
N SER A 93 3.50 -8.12 -9.71
CA SER A 93 3.98 -8.75 -10.95
C SER A 93 2.83 -9.19 -11.87
N LYS A 94 1.67 -9.55 -11.28
CA LYS A 94 0.52 -10.08 -12.01
C LYS A 94 -0.64 -9.09 -12.14
N PHE A 95 -0.76 -8.14 -11.22
CA PHE A 95 -1.89 -7.21 -11.20
C PHE A 95 -2.00 -6.39 -12.48
N GLY A 96 -0.88 -5.81 -12.91
CA GLY A 96 -0.86 -4.92 -14.05
C GLY A 96 0.42 -4.08 -14.08
N LYS A 97 0.43 -3.10 -14.97
CA LYS A 97 1.58 -2.23 -15.19
C LYS A 97 1.14 -0.77 -15.30
N VAL A 98 2.00 0.13 -14.87
CA VAL A 98 1.84 1.56 -15.13
C VAL A 98 2.50 1.85 -16.48
N LEU A 99 1.71 2.29 -17.45
CA LEU A 99 2.18 2.71 -18.75
C LEU A 99 2.46 4.21 -18.71
N VAL A 100 3.73 4.58 -18.85
CA VAL A 100 4.16 5.97 -18.94
C VAL A 100 4.06 6.42 -20.39
N ARG A 101 3.22 7.43 -20.64
CA ARG A 101 3.05 8.04 -21.97
C ARG A 101 3.92 9.28 -22.12
N ASP A 102 4.08 10.04 -21.05
CA ASP A 102 4.99 11.18 -20.96
C ASP A 102 5.65 11.15 -19.58
N SER A 103 6.99 11.11 -19.55
CA SER A 103 7.77 11.07 -18.31
C SER A 103 7.68 12.40 -17.55
N LEU A 104 8.17 12.40 -16.31
CA LEU A 104 8.21 13.60 -15.48
C LEU A 104 8.96 14.73 -16.20
N ARG A 105 8.25 15.81 -16.53
CA ARG A 105 8.81 16.99 -17.17
C ARG A 105 8.61 18.22 -16.31
N VAL A 106 9.64 19.06 -16.26
CA VAL A 106 9.63 20.34 -15.55
C VAL A 106 9.67 21.46 -16.59
N LEU A 107 8.59 22.22 -16.65
CA LEU A 107 8.48 23.42 -17.49
C LEU A 107 8.70 24.63 -16.60
N VAL A 108 9.67 25.45 -17.00
CA VAL A 108 9.97 26.72 -16.32
C VAL A 108 9.58 27.84 -17.27
N GLY A 109 8.80 28.79 -16.78
CA GLY A 109 8.37 29.89 -17.61
C GLY A 109 7.75 31.04 -16.82
N THR A 110 7.41 32.07 -17.57
CA THR A 110 6.76 33.29 -17.10
C THR A 110 5.55 33.55 -18.00
N SER A 111 4.40 33.88 -17.41
CA SER A 111 3.18 34.17 -18.17
C SER A 111 2.49 35.42 -17.61
N GLY A 112 1.83 36.19 -18.47
CA GLY A 112 1.11 37.39 -18.05
C GLY A 112 2.02 38.44 -17.41
N ASP A 113 1.70 38.84 -16.18
CA ASP A 113 2.45 39.86 -15.42
C ASP A 113 3.52 39.27 -14.49
N ASP A 114 3.82 37.96 -14.62
CA ASP A 114 4.87 37.29 -13.85
C ASP A 114 6.22 38.03 -13.96
N LEU A 115 6.59 38.54 -15.14
CA LEU A 115 7.83 39.31 -15.33
C LEU A 115 7.81 40.67 -14.62
N VAL A 116 6.66 41.36 -14.58
CA VAL A 116 6.51 42.65 -13.90
C VAL A 116 6.62 42.47 -12.38
N ARG A 117 6.19 41.31 -11.87
CA ARG A 117 6.28 40.96 -10.45
C ARG A 117 7.53 40.16 -10.07
N ASN A 118 8.47 39.97 -11.01
CA ASN A 118 9.67 39.14 -10.81
C ASN A 118 9.36 37.71 -10.31
N LEU A 119 8.30 37.09 -10.84
CA LEU A 119 7.90 35.72 -10.55
C LEU A 119 8.38 34.77 -11.66
N THR A 120 8.73 33.55 -11.28
CA THR A 120 9.00 32.43 -12.20
C THR A 120 8.10 31.27 -11.78
N ARG A 121 7.38 30.69 -12.74
CA ARG A 121 6.47 29.56 -12.50
C ARG A 121 7.13 28.26 -12.94
N PHE A 122 7.01 27.26 -12.07
CA PHE A 122 7.39 25.88 -12.34
C PHE A 122 6.12 25.05 -12.51
N VAL A 123 6.03 24.32 -13.61
CA VAL A 123 4.98 23.33 -13.84
C VAL A 123 5.66 21.98 -13.95
N VAL A 124 5.27 21.03 -13.12
CA VAL A 124 5.76 19.66 -13.15
C VAL A 124 4.59 18.77 -13.54
N GLU A 125 4.73 18.04 -14.64
CA GLU A 125 3.68 17.15 -15.11
C GLU A 125 4.24 15.79 -15.57
N GLU A 126 3.40 14.78 -15.45
CA GLU A 126 3.64 13.41 -15.93
C GLU A 126 2.31 12.88 -16.47
N ARG A 127 2.36 12.04 -17.52
CA ARG A 127 1.16 11.41 -18.07
C ARG A 127 1.34 9.90 -18.07
N LEU A 128 0.62 9.24 -17.17
CA LEU A 128 0.63 7.80 -16.98
C LEU A 128 -0.79 7.23 -17.03
N ALA A 129 -0.89 5.93 -17.31
CA ALA A 129 -2.13 5.17 -17.25
C ALA A 129 -1.88 3.82 -16.57
N LEU A 130 -2.80 3.39 -15.71
CA LEU A 130 -2.73 2.08 -15.07
C LEU A 130 -3.44 1.04 -15.96
N ALA A 131 -2.67 0.10 -16.49
CA ALA A 131 -3.19 -1.05 -17.23
C ALA A 131 -3.36 -2.23 -16.26
N VAL A 132 -4.61 -2.57 -15.94
CA VAL A 132 -4.95 -3.70 -15.06
C VAL A 132 -5.11 -4.96 -15.91
N GLU A 133 -4.15 -5.88 -15.83
CA GLU A 133 -4.16 -7.14 -16.57
C GLU A 133 -4.93 -8.24 -15.81
N ARG A 134 -4.82 -8.26 -14.48
CA ARG A 134 -5.49 -9.26 -13.62
C ARG A 134 -6.06 -8.61 -12.36
N PRO A 135 -7.33 -8.18 -12.39
CA PRO A 135 -7.98 -7.55 -11.23
C PRO A 135 -8.01 -8.43 -9.98
N ALA A 136 -8.11 -9.75 -10.15
CA ALA A 136 -8.16 -10.71 -9.05
C ALA A 136 -6.84 -10.86 -8.27
N ALA A 137 -5.74 -10.25 -8.73
CA ALA A 137 -4.45 -10.25 -8.04
C ALA A 137 -4.34 -9.17 -6.94
N VAL A 138 -5.44 -8.48 -6.65
CA VAL A 138 -5.58 -7.51 -5.55
C VAL A 138 -6.70 -7.95 -4.64
N LEU A 139 -6.46 -7.81 -3.34
CA LEU A 139 -7.40 -8.12 -2.28
C LEU A 139 -7.46 -6.93 -1.31
N LYS A 140 -8.67 -6.52 -0.94
CA LYS A 140 -8.90 -5.49 0.07
C LYS A 140 -9.08 -6.15 1.44
N LEU A 141 -8.29 -5.77 2.43
CA LEU A 141 -8.61 -6.03 3.84
C LEU A 141 -9.43 -4.88 4.41
N SER A 142 -10.41 -5.20 5.23
CA SER A 142 -11.12 -4.27 6.12
C SER A 142 -11.02 -4.71 7.58
N GLY A 143 -11.18 -3.75 8.49
CA GLY A 143 -11.32 -4.02 9.93
C GLY A 143 -10.00 -4.11 10.70
N LEU A 144 -8.97 -3.38 10.24
CA LEU A 144 -7.61 -3.34 10.81
C LEU A 144 -7.41 -2.35 11.99
#